data_AF-A0A6J0TGV9-F1
#
_entry.id   AF-A0A6J0TGV9-F1
#
_cell.length_a   1.000
_cell.length_b   1.000
_cell.length_c   1.000
_cell.angle_alpha   90.00
_cell.angle_beta   90.00
_cell.angle_gamma   90.00
#
_symmetry.space_group_name_H-M   'P 1'
#
loop_
_entity.id
_entity.type
_entity.pdbx_description
1 polymer ?
#
loop_
_entity_poly.entity_id
_entity_poly.type
_entity_poly.pdbx_seq_one_letter_code
_entity_poly.pdbx_strand_id
1 'polypeptide(L)'
;MTHQFLALSPEQKKELSGIAQRIVASGKGILAADESVGTMGNRLQRIKVENTEENRRTFREILFSSDASISQQIGGVIFFHETLYQKDSKGKPFPAVIKDKGIVVGIKLDKGMAPLAGTNGESTIQGLDGLAERCAQYKKDGADFGKWRAVLKISDTTPSTLAIQENANTLARYASICQQNGLVPIVEPEILPDGDHDLQRCQYVTEKVLAAVYKALNDHHVYLEGTLLKPNMVTAGHSCTKKYTPEEVAMATVTALSRTVPAAVPGNDVSSIYSLLSINGLACQGQYVTSGKSSTAATQSVFTASYVY
;
A
#
# COMPACT_ATOMS: atom_id res chain seq x y z
N MET A 1 12.83 1.42 -26.45
CA MET A 1 12.88 2.51 -27.45
C MET A 1 13.97 3.49 -27.02
N THR A 2 14.85 3.92 -27.91
CA THR A 2 15.95 4.88 -27.61
C THR A 2 15.52 6.34 -27.71
N HIS A 3 14.27 6.60 -28.10
CA HIS A 3 13.70 7.94 -28.22
C HIS A 3 12.66 8.15 -27.12
N GLN A 4 12.77 9.25 -26.39
CA GLN A 4 11.90 9.55 -25.25
C GLN A 4 10.78 10.51 -25.68
N PHE A 5 9.53 10.11 -25.41
CA PHE A 5 8.40 11.02 -25.37
C PHE A 5 8.07 11.30 -23.91
N LEU A 6 7.90 12.57 -23.55
CA LEU A 6 7.66 12.95 -22.16
C LEU A 6 6.23 12.59 -21.77
N ALA A 7 6.09 11.67 -20.80
CA ALA A 7 4.79 11.35 -20.22
C ALA A 7 4.26 12.48 -19.33
N LEU A 8 5.14 13.22 -18.65
CA LEU A 8 4.77 14.27 -17.67
C LEU A 8 5.64 15.51 -17.84
N SER A 9 5.04 16.70 -17.68
CA SER A 9 5.75 17.97 -17.59
C SER A 9 6.52 18.08 -16.25
N PRO A 10 7.50 19.00 -16.15
CA PRO A 10 8.19 19.29 -14.88
C PRO A 10 7.21 19.68 -13.75
N GLU A 11 6.15 20.42 -14.06
CA GLU A 11 5.14 20.85 -13.09
C GLU A 11 4.33 19.66 -12.57
N GLN A 12 3.91 18.75 -13.46
CA GLN A 12 3.20 17.52 -13.09
C GLN A 12 4.10 16.62 -12.22
N LYS A 13 5.38 16.49 -12.56
CA LYS A 13 6.35 15.74 -11.75
C LYS A 13 6.52 16.35 -10.35
N LYS A 14 6.62 17.69 -10.27
CA LYS A 14 6.73 18.41 -9.00
C LYS A 14 5.49 18.22 -8.13
N GLU A 15 4.29 18.28 -8.72
CA GLU A 15 3.04 18.03 -8.00
C GLU A 15 3.01 16.62 -7.41
N LEU A 16 3.22 15.59 -8.24
CA LEU A 16 3.17 14.19 -7.82
C LEU A 16 4.21 13.89 -6.74
N SER A 17 5.46 14.34 -6.93
CA SER A 17 6.52 14.12 -5.95
C SER A 17 6.24 14.84 -4.63
N GLY A 18 5.73 16.08 -4.69
CA GLY A 18 5.33 16.83 -3.50
C GLY A 18 4.18 16.17 -2.74
N ILE A 19 3.20 15.57 -3.43
CA ILE A 19 2.15 14.77 -2.79
C ILE A 19 2.74 13.52 -2.12
N ALA A 20 3.55 12.74 -2.85
CA ALA A 20 4.15 11.51 -2.33
C ALA A 20 4.96 11.78 -1.06
N GLN A 21 5.82 12.80 -1.05
CA GLN A 21 6.62 13.18 0.11
C GLN A 21 5.78 13.63 1.31
N ARG A 22 4.63 14.29 1.11
CA ARG A 22 3.72 14.65 2.21
C ARG A 22 3.09 13.41 2.87
N ILE A 23 2.78 12.39 2.07
CA ILE A 23 2.17 11.14 2.56
C ILE A 23 3.17 10.40 3.46
N VAL A 24 4.43 10.32 3.06
CA VAL A 24 5.50 9.58 3.78
C VAL A 24 6.46 10.49 4.55
N ALA A 25 6.01 11.68 4.95
CA ALA A 25 6.83 12.56 5.78
C ALA A 25 7.23 11.84 7.09
N SER A 26 8.40 12.18 7.64
CA SER A 26 8.94 11.48 8.82
C SER A 26 7.92 11.38 9.96
N GLY A 27 7.75 10.17 10.50
CA GLY A 27 6.79 9.86 11.56
C GLY A 27 5.35 9.61 11.07
N LYS A 28 5.07 9.79 9.78
CA LYS A 28 3.73 9.60 9.21
C LYS A 28 3.58 8.27 8.45
N GLY A 29 2.37 7.74 8.49
CA GLY A 29 1.94 6.59 7.69
C GLY A 29 0.58 6.81 7.02
N ILE A 30 -0.03 5.71 6.58
CA ILE A 30 -1.31 5.72 5.88
C ILE A 30 -2.36 4.92 6.64
N LEU A 31 -3.52 5.54 6.89
CA LEU A 31 -4.71 4.83 7.32
C LEU A 31 -5.45 4.27 6.11
N ALA A 32 -5.44 2.94 5.94
CA ALA A 32 -6.23 2.26 4.93
C ALA A 32 -7.66 2.02 5.44
N ALA A 33 -8.60 2.90 5.06
CA ALA A 33 -10.03 2.83 5.41
C ALA A 33 -10.90 2.60 4.16
N ASP A 34 -10.36 1.86 3.20
CA ASP A 34 -10.89 1.65 1.86
C ASP A 34 -11.58 0.29 1.69
N GLU A 35 -12.05 -0.31 2.79
CA GLU A 35 -12.81 -1.55 2.72
C GLU A 35 -14.08 -1.35 1.87
N SER A 36 -14.24 -2.22 0.87
CA SER A 36 -15.47 -2.30 0.08
C SER A 36 -16.67 -2.64 0.97
N VAL A 37 -17.89 -2.46 0.46
CA VAL A 37 -19.13 -2.81 1.18
C VAL A 37 -19.10 -4.25 1.71
N GLY A 38 -18.60 -5.20 0.91
CA GLY A 38 -18.46 -6.61 1.32
C GLY A 38 -17.41 -6.81 2.41
N THR A 39 -16.21 -6.23 2.24
CA THR A 39 -15.12 -6.33 3.23
C THR A 39 -15.52 -5.69 4.57
N MET A 40 -16.17 -4.53 4.53
CA MET A 40 -16.66 -3.86 5.72
C MET A 40 -17.79 -4.66 6.39
N GLY A 41 -18.67 -5.30 5.61
CA GLY A 41 -19.69 -6.22 6.12
C GLY A 41 -19.11 -7.36 6.96
N ASN A 42 -18.06 -8.01 6.46
CA ASN A 42 -17.35 -9.05 7.21
C ASN A 42 -16.75 -8.51 8.52
N ARG A 43 -16.29 -7.25 8.53
CA ARG A 43 -15.72 -6.60 9.71
C ARG A 43 -16.78 -6.26 10.76
N LEU A 44 -17.93 -5.72 10.33
CA LEU A 44 -19.07 -5.40 11.19
C LEU A 44 -19.73 -6.65 11.76
N GLN A 45 -19.83 -7.73 10.98
CA GLN A 45 -20.40 -9.00 11.45
C GLN A 45 -19.65 -9.57 12.65
N ARG A 46 -18.32 -9.47 12.69
CA ARG A 46 -17.49 -9.93 13.82
C ARG A 46 -17.82 -9.24 15.14
N ILE A 47 -18.34 -8.02 15.07
CA ILE A 47 -18.80 -7.24 16.23
C ILE A 47 -20.33 -7.17 16.33
N LYS A 48 -21.04 -8.03 15.59
CA LYS A 48 -22.51 -8.14 15.57
C LYS A 48 -23.24 -6.84 15.19
N VAL A 49 -22.64 -6.04 14.31
CA VAL A 49 -23.25 -4.82 13.75
C VAL A 49 -23.74 -5.11 12.34
N GLU A 50 -24.95 -4.62 12.00
CA GLU A 50 -25.53 -4.78 10.67
C GLU A 50 -24.78 -3.97 9.60
N ASN A 51 -24.63 -4.52 8.39
CA ASN A 51 -23.94 -3.85 7.28
C ASN A 51 -24.84 -2.86 6.52
N THR A 52 -25.25 -1.77 7.19
CA THR A 52 -25.97 -0.65 6.56
C THR A 52 -25.01 0.46 6.14
N GLU A 53 -25.43 1.32 5.20
CA GLU A 53 -24.65 2.49 4.81
C GLU A 53 -24.34 3.40 6.02
N GLU A 54 -25.34 3.64 6.88
CA GLU A 54 -25.17 4.48 8.07
C GLU A 54 -24.18 3.88 9.08
N ASN A 55 -24.20 2.57 9.29
CA ASN A 55 -23.22 1.93 10.17
C ASN A 55 -21.80 2.01 9.60
N ARG A 56 -21.64 1.88 8.28
CA ARG A 56 -20.35 2.09 7.60
C ARG A 56 -19.91 3.56 7.72
N ARG A 57 -20.80 4.52 7.48
CA ARG A 57 -20.55 5.96 7.62
C ARG A 57 -20.12 6.31 9.05
N THR A 58 -20.87 5.86 10.06
CA THR A 58 -20.57 6.03 11.48
C THR A 58 -19.22 5.42 11.84
N PHE A 59 -18.92 4.22 11.36
CA PHE A 59 -17.63 3.59 11.59
C PHE A 59 -16.46 4.45 11.06
N ARG A 60 -16.61 5.02 9.86
CA ARG A 60 -15.60 5.91 9.27
C ARG A 60 -15.52 7.23 10.01
N GLU A 61 -16.66 7.80 10.42
CA GLU A 61 -16.69 9.01 11.24
C GLU A 61 -15.92 8.83 12.55
N ILE A 62 -16.05 7.67 13.22
CA ILE A 62 -15.28 7.37 14.44
C ILE A 62 -13.77 7.42 14.17
N LEU A 63 -13.30 6.86 13.04
CA LEU A 63 -11.90 6.93 12.66
C LEU A 63 -11.46 8.36 12.35
N PHE A 64 -12.34 9.15 11.74
CA PHE A 64 -12.04 10.50 11.30
C PHE A 64 -12.34 11.57 12.36
N SER A 65 -12.94 11.21 13.50
CA SER A 65 -13.22 12.12 14.60
C SER A 65 -12.05 12.29 15.57
N SER A 66 -10.96 11.53 15.40
CA SER A 66 -9.73 11.71 16.18
C SER A 66 -9.25 13.16 16.13
N ASP A 67 -8.63 13.63 17.19
CA ASP A 67 -8.16 15.01 17.29
C ASP A 67 -7.07 15.33 16.25
N ALA A 68 -6.77 16.62 16.05
CA ALA A 68 -5.87 17.07 15.01
C ALA A 68 -4.43 16.56 15.16
N SER A 69 -4.03 16.08 16.35
CA SER A 69 -2.69 15.52 16.56
C SER A 69 -2.41 14.28 15.70
N ILE A 70 -3.46 13.58 15.23
CA ILE A 70 -3.33 12.44 14.32
C ILE A 70 -2.56 12.78 13.03
N SER A 71 -2.55 14.05 12.63
CA SER A 71 -1.78 14.54 11.48
C SER A 71 -0.27 14.45 11.64
N GLN A 72 0.24 14.27 12.87
CA GLN A 72 1.64 14.01 13.16
C GLN A 72 2.04 12.58 12.79
N GLN A 73 1.07 11.67 12.69
CA GLN A 73 1.26 10.22 12.49
C GLN A 73 0.64 9.71 11.19
N ILE A 74 -0.27 10.48 10.58
CA ILE A 74 -0.97 10.09 9.36
C ILE A 74 -0.73 11.15 8.30
N GLY A 75 -0.10 10.74 7.21
CA GLY A 75 0.13 11.56 6.03
C GLY A 75 -0.94 11.35 4.96
N GLY A 76 -1.60 10.18 4.94
CA GLY A 76 -2.69 9.88 4.02
C GLY A 76 -3.79 9.01 4.61
N VAL A 77 -5.02 9.16 4.10
CA VAL A 77 -6.13 8.22 4.35
C VAL A 77 -6.69 7.71 3.04
N ILE A 78 -6.79 6.39 2.89
CA ILE A 78 -7.38 5.77 1.70
C ILE A 78 -8.87 5.53 1.95
N PHE A 79 -9.71 6.02 1.05
CA PHE A 79 -11.15 5.83 1.09
C PHE A 79 -11.62 4.79 0.07
N PHE A 80 -12.78 4.21 0.36
CA PHE A 80 -13.63 3.59 -0.65
C PHE A 80 -14.53 4.64 -1.31
N HIS A 81 -15.04 4.37 -2.51
CA HIS A 81 -15.90 5.29 -3.26
C HIS A 81 -17.05 5.85 -2.44
N GLU A 82 -17.79 4.98 -1.73
CA GLU A 82 -18.89 5.38 -0.85
C GLU A 82 -18.45 6.43 0.19
N THR A 83 -17.31 6.21 0.84
CA THR A 83 -16.78 7.11 1.88
C THR A 83 -16.34 8.46 1.33
N LEU A 84 -15.82 8.53 0.10
CA LEU A 84 -15.43 9.80 -0.51
C LEU A 84 -16.60 10.80 -0.62
N TYR A 85 -17.81 10.28 -0.83
CA TYR A 85 -19.03 11.09 -1.00
C TYR A 85 -19.91 11.14 0.26
N GLN A 86 -19.51 10.47 1.33
CA GLN A 86 -20.18 10.55 2.63
C GLN A 86 -19.81 11.83 3.39
N LYS A 87 -20.65 12.14 4.39
CA LYS A 87 -20.51 13.28 5.29
C LYS A 87 -20.47 12.80 6.74
N ASP A 88 -19.84 13.61 7.58
CA ASP A 88 -19.93 13.45 9.03
C ASP A 88 -21.34 13.82 9.54
N SER A 89 -21.60 13.58 10.82
CA SER A 89 -22.87 13.90 11.50
C SER A 89 -23.22 15.40 11.50
N LYS A 90 -22.24 16.26 11.18
CA LYS A 90 -22.40 17.72 11.07
C LYS A 90 -22.61 18.18 9.62
N GLY A 91 -22.70 17.25 8.67
CA GLY A 91 -22.93 17.52 7.26
C GLY A 91 -21.67 17.91 6.46
N LYS A 92 -20.47 17.79 7.05
CA LYS A 92 -19.21 18.09 6.37
C LYS A 92 -18.71 16.88 5.58
N PRO A 93 -18.32 17.04 4.30
CA PRO A 93 -17.75 15.95 3.52
C PRO A 93 -16.48 15.37 4.17
N PHE A 94 -16.35 14.04 4.21
CA PHE A 94 -15.16 13.40 4.79
C PHE A 94 -13.83 13.85 4.17
N PRO A 95 -13.71 14.12 2.85
CA PRO A 95 -12.48 14.68 2.30
C PRO A 95 -12.08 16.01 2.96
N ALA A 96 -13.05 16.88 3.27
CA ALA A 96 -12.80 18.13 3.97
C ALA A 96 -12.41 17.90 5.43
N VAL A 97 -13.02 16.92 6.12
CA VAL A 97 -12.63 16.55 7.50
C VAL A 97 -11.16 16.13 7.57
N ILE A 98 -10.69 15.35 6.60
CA ILE A 98 -9.30 14.88 6.53
C ILE A 98 -8.34 16.01 6.13
N LYS A 99 -8.71 16.81 5.12
CA LYS A 99 -7.87 17.92 4.63
C LYS A 99 -7.68 19.03 5.65
N ASP A 100 -8.69 19.33 6.48
CA ASP A 100 -8.57 20.32 7.56
C ASP A 100 -7.51 19.93 8.61
N LYS A 101 -7.16 18.65 8.70
CA LYS A 101 -6.07 18.15 9.56
C LYS A 101 -4.71 18.15 8.84
N GLY A 102 -4.64 18.64 7.60
CA GLY A 102 -3.42 18.60 6.80
C GLY A 102 -3.04 17.21 6.29
N ILE A 103 -4.00 16.28 6.22
CA ILE A 103 -3.80 14.90 5.77
C ILE A 103 -4.24 14.77 4.32
N VAL A 104 -3.50 13.99 3.53
CA VAL A 104 -3.79 13.76 2.11
C VAL A 104 -4.93 12.73 1.97
N VAL A 105 -5.86 12.96 1.04
CA VAL A 105 -6.97 12.03 0.76
C VAL A 105 -6.61 11.14 -0.42
N GLY A 106 -6.88 9.85 -0.31
CA GLY A 106 -6.71 8.90 -1.39
C GLY A 106 -7.92 8.02 -1.63
N ILE A 107 -7.92 7.32 -2.75
CA ILE A 107 -9.08 6.55 -3.23
C ILE A 107 -8.65 5.18 -3.76
N LYS A 108 -9.36 4.12 -3.37
CA LYS A 108 -9.22 2.78 -3.98
C LYS A 108 -9.84 2.78 -5.38
N LEU A 109 -9.06 2.39 -6.38
CA LEU A 109 -9.44 2.50 -7.80
C LEU A 109 -9.72 1.16 -8.47
N ASP A 110 -9.18 0.06 -7.94
CA ASP A 110 -9.41 -1.28 -8.47
C ASP A 110 -10.85 -1.75 -8.22
N LYS A 111 -11.37 -2.55 -9.17
CA LYS A 111 -12.71 -3.15 -9.16
C LYS A 111 -12.71 -4.62 -8.74
N GLY A 112 -11.65 -5.07 -8.05
CA GLY A 112 -11.54 -6.43 -7.53
C GLY A 112 -10.86 -7.43 -8.47
N MET A 113 -10.79 -8.67 -8.00
CA MET A 113 -10.05 -9.76 -8.63
C MET A 113 -10.84 -10.41 -9.76
N ALA A 114 -10.13 -10.90 -10.77
CA ALA A 114 -10.65 -11.81 -11.79
C ALA A 114 -9.72 -13.02 -11.93
N PRO A 115 -10.28 -14.24 -12.08
CA PRO A 115 -9.48 -15.45 -12.20
C PRO A 115 -8.67 -15.46 -13.51
N LEU A 116 -7.44 -15.96 -13.44
CA LEU A 116 -6.61 -16.23 -14.62
C LEU A 116 -6.88 -17.66 -15.10
N ALA A 117 -7.56 -17.80 -16.24
CA ALA A 117 -7.86 -19.10 -16.83
C ALA A 117 -6.56 -19.88 -17.12
N GLY A 118 -6.57 -21.19 -16.83
CA GLY A 118 -5.41 -22.05 -17.01
C GLY A 118 -4.36 -21.95 -15.89
N THR A 119 -4.65 -21.22 -14.80
CA THR A 119 -3.78 -21.16 -13.61
C THR A 119 -4.39 -21.89 -12.41
N ASN A 120 -3.57 -22.17 -11.40
CA ASN A 120 -4.01 -22.82 -10.17
C ASN A 120 -4.59 -21.80 -9.16
N GLY A 121 -5.79 -21.30 -9.46
CA GLY A 121 -6.51 -20.37 -8.58
C GLY A 121 -5.84 -19.00 -8.45
N GLU A 122 -5.10 -18.56 -9.47
CA GLU A 122 -4.48 -17.24 -9.49
C GLU A 122 -5.43 -16.19 -10.09
N SER A 123 -5.15 -14.92 -9.82
CA SER A 123 -5.98 -13.79 -10.25
C SER A 123 -5.16 -12.64 -10.83
N THR A 124 -5.80 -11.86 -11.69
CA THR A 124 -5.44 -10.46 -11.99
C THR A 124 -6.49 -9.53 -11.39
N ILE A 125 -6.31 -8.22 -11.56
CA ILE A 125 -7.19 -7.20 -11.00
C ILE A 125 -7.83 -6.38 -12.13
N GLN A 126 -9.12 -6.11 -11.99
CA GLN A 126 -9.89 -5.35 -12.95
C GLN A 126 -10.03 -3.87 -12.55
N GLY A 127 -10.39 -3.02 -13.52
CA GLY A 127 -10.80 -1.64 -13.28
C GLY A 127 -10.14 -0.57 -14.14
N LEU A 128 -9.37 -0.96 -15.17
CA LEU A 128 -8.71 -0.01 -16.07
C LEU A 128 -9.71 0.71 -16.98
N ASP A 129 -10.84 0.07 -17.28
CA ASP A 129 -11.91 0.65 -18.10
C ASP A 129 -12.51 1.89 -17.42
N GLY A 130 -12.42 3.03 -18.12
CA GLY A 130 -12.85 4.34 -17.62
C GLY A 130 -12.00 4.87 -16.46
N LEU A 131 -10.80 4.34 -16.23
CA LEU A 131 -9.96 4.74 -15.09
C LEU A 131 -9.52 6.19 -15.19
N ALA A 132 -9.19 6.70 -16.39
CA ALA A 132 -8.72 8.08 -16.57
C ALA A 132 -9.81 9.08 -16.15
N GLU A 133 -11.04 8.89 -16.61
CA GLU A 133 -12.19 9.73 -16.27
C GLU A 133 -12.50 9.68 -14.79
N ARG A 134 -12.44 8.48 -14.18
CA ARG A 134 -12.58 8.32 -12.73
C ARG A 134 -11.47 9.05 -11.97
N CYS A 135 -10.21 8.93 -12.39
CA CYS A 135 -9.08 9.62 -11.74
C CYS A 135 -9.26 11.14 -11.80
N ALA A 136 -9.61 11.70 -12.96
CA ALA A 136 -9.89 13.13 -13.13
C ALA A 136 -11.04 13.59 -12.21
N GLN A 137 -12.12 12.81 -12.15
CA GLN A 137 -13.26 13.12 -11.27
C GLN A 137 -12.85 13.06 -9.79
N TYR A 138 -12.14 12.02 -9.36
CA TYR A 138 -11.67 11.92 -7.97
C TYR A 138 -10.66 13.01 -7.59
N LYS A 139 -9.80 13.42 -8.52
CA LYS A 139 -8.91 14.57 -8.31
C LYS A 139 -9.70 15.84 -8.05
N LYS A 140 -10.74 16.10 -8.85
CA LYS A 140 -11.68 17.22 -8.65
C LYS A 140 -12.41 17.12 -7.31
N ASP A 141 -12.78 15.92 -6.90
CA ASP A 141 -13.50 15.66 -5.64
C ASP A 141 -12.56 15.61 -4.42
N GLY A 142 -11.25 15.79 -4.64
CA GLY A 142 -10.27 16.07 -3.61
C GLY A 142 -9.34 14.92 -3.24
N ALA A 143 -9.33 13.81 -3.97
CA ALA A 143 -8.29 12.79 -3.83
C ALA A 143 -6.99 13.26 -4.51
N ASP A 144 -5.85 12.95 -3.90
CA ASP A 144 -4.52 13.27 -4.43
C ASP A 144 -3.67 12.01 -4.68
N PHE A 145 -4.13 10.85 -4.23
CA PHE A 145 -3.48 9.57 -4.49
C PHE A 145 -4.49 8.43 -4.71
N GLY A 146 -4.06 7.41 -5.43
CA GLY A 146 -4.82 6.21 -5.73
C GLY A 146 -4.26 4.98 -5.02
N LYS A 147 -5.07 3.94 -4.86
CA LYS A 147 -4.62 2.61 -4.44
C LYS A 147 -5.15 1.52 -5.37
N TRP A 148 -4.29 0.56 -5.72
CA TRP A 148 -4.65 -0.60 -6.52
C TRP A 148 -3.96 -1.85 -6.00
N ARG A 149 -4.77 -2.82 -5.55
CA ARG A 149 -4.31 -4.04 -4.89
C ARG A 149 -4.29 -5.24 -5.84
N ALA A 150 -3.11 -5.68 -6.25
CA ALA A 150 -2.87 -7.01 -6.82
C ALA A 150 -2.68 -8.05 -5.72
N VAL A 151 -3.05 -9.30 -6.02
CA VAL A 151 -3.00 -10.42 -5.09
C VAL A 151 -2.28 -11.59 -5.75
N LEU A 152 -1.22 -12.06 -5.11
CA LEU A 152 -0.47 -13.24 -5.51
C LEU A 152 -0.41 -14.24 -4.35
N LYS A 153 -0.29 -15.53 -4.67
CA LYS A 153 -0.29 -16.61 -3.67
C LYS A 153 0.95 -17.47 -3.82
N ILE A 154 1.57 -17.83 -2.69
CA ILE A 154 2.67 -18.81 -2.67
C ILE A 154 2.09 -20.22 -2.52
N SER A 155 2.52 -21.13 -3.40
CA SER A 155 2.32 -22.57 -3.28
C SER A 155 3.45 -23.30 -4.03
N ASP A 156 3.31 -24.61 -4.19
CA ASP A 156 4.22 -25.43 -5.01
C ASP A 156 4.28 -24.97 -6.48
N THR A 157 3.19 -24.39 -6.98
CA THR A 157 3.04 -24.01 -8.40
C THR A 157 2.78 -22.52 -8.62
N THR A 158 2.62 -21.73 -7.56
CA THR A 158 2.29 -20.30 -7.63
C THR A 158 3.27 -19.45 -6.79
N PRO A 159 3.50 -18.17 -7.14
CA PRO A 159 2.92 -17.48 -8.28
C PRO A 159 3.55 -17.90 -9.61
N SER A 160 2.74 -18.13 -10.62
CA SER A 160 3.21 -18.49 -11.96
C SER A 160 3.81 -17.27 -12.67
N THR A 161 4.61 -17.52 -13.72
CA THR A 161 5.13 -16.44 -14.58
C THR A 161 4.00 -15.59 -15.16
N LEU A 162 2.88 -16.21 -15.55
CA LEU A 162 1.71 -15.51 -16.07
C LEU A 162 1.13 -14.55 -15.02
N ALA A 163 0.88 -15.03 -13.80
CA ALA A 163 0.31 -14.20 -12.74
C ALA A 163 1.21 -13.03 -12.35
N ILE A 164 2.54 -13.25 -12.29
CA ILE A 164 3.50 -12.18 -12.02
C ILE A 164 3.47 -11.12 -13.12
N GLN A 165 3.60 -11.53 -14.39
CA GLN A 165 3.66 -10.62 -15.52
C GLN A 165 2.38 -9.81 -15.69
N GLU A 166 1.23 -10.47 -15.58
CA GLU A 166 -0.07 -9.84 -15.76
C GLU A 166 -0.37 -8.81 -14.64
N ASN A 167 -0.14 -9.16 -13.38
CA ASN A 167 -0.34 -8.22 -12.28
C ASN A 167 0.66 -7.04 -12.34
N ALA A 168 1.92 -7.29 -12.68
CA ALA A 168 2.92 -6.23 -12.86
C ALA A 168 2.51 -5.26 -13.98
N ASN A 169 2.07 -5.79 -15.13
CA ASN A 169 1.61 -4.98 -16.25
C ASN A 169 0.36 -4.16 -15.92
N THR A 170 -0.62 -4.76 -15.25
CA THR A 170 -1.85 -4.07 -14.84
C THR A 170 -1.57 -2.97 -13.80
N LEU A 171 -0.68 -3.21 -12.83
CA LEU A 171 -0.22 -2.19 -11.89
C LEU A 171 0.47 -1.02 -12.60
N ALA A 172 1.30 -1.30 -13.61
CA ALA A 172 1.98 -0.26 -14.38
C ALA A 172 1.02 0.58 -15.23
N ARG A 173 0.03 -0.04 -15.86
CA ARG A 173 -1.06 0.64 -16.58
C ARG A 173 -1.85 1.57 -15.65
N TYR A 174 -2.24 1.05 -14.49
CA TYR A 174 -2.91 1.81 -13.45
C TYR A 174 -2.08 3.02 -13.01
N ALA A 175 -0.79 2.82 -12.70
CA ALA A 175 0.09 3.86 -12.23
C ALA A 175 0.27 4.98 -13.26
N SER A 176 0.47 4.61 -14.53
CA SER A 176 0.57 5.55 -15.64
C SER A 176 -0.68 6.43 -15.75
N ILE A 177 -1.88 5.81 -15.74
CA ILE A 177 -3.15 6.54 -15.83
C ILE A 177 -3.36 7.48 -14.63
N CYS A 178 -3.02 7.05 -13.42
CA CYS A 178 -3.08 7.92 -12.23
C CYS A 178 -2.21 9.17 -12.38
N GLN A 179 -0.96 8.99 -12.81
CA GLN A 179 -0.02 10.12 -12.95
C GLN A 179 -0.46 11.13 -14.01
N GLN A 180 -1.04 10.67 -15.13
CA GLN A 180 -1.63 11.57 -16.13
C GLN A 180 -2.75 12.46 -15.57
N ASN A 181 -3.40 12.03 -14.49
CA ASN A 181 -4.51 12.72 -13.85
C ASN A 181 -4.13 13.36 -12.50
N GLY A 182 -2.84 13.53 -12.23
CA GLY A 182 -2.36 14.21 -11.01
C GLY A 182 -2.60 13.43 -9.71
N LEU A 183 -2.75 12.10 -9.80
CA LEU A 183 -2.85 11.21 -8.65
C LEU A 183 -1.56 10.43 -8.47
N VAL A 184 -1.02 10.41 -7.25
CA VAL A 184 0.09 9.51 -6.87
C VAL A 184 -0.44 8.07 -6.79
N PRO A 185 0.05 7.10 -7.57
CA PRO A 185 -0.37 5.72 -7.43
C PRO A 185 0.37 5.01 -6.31
N ILE A 186 -0.38 4.46 -5.34
CA ILE A 186 0.10 3.39 -4.47
C ILE A 186 -0.01 2.08 -5.25
N VAL A 187 1.13 1.45 -5.49
CA VAL A 187 1.29 0.17 -6.19
C VAL A 187 1.34 -0.94 -5.14
N GLU A 188 0.30 -1.78 -5.05
CA GLU A 188 0.17 -2.80 -4.00
C GLU A 188 0.20 -4.23 -4.60
N PRO A 189 1.38 -4.83 -4.81
CA PRO A 189 1.53 -6.23 -5.19
C PRO A 189 1.55 -7.12 -3.95
N GLU A 190 0.39 -7.40 -3.37
CA GLU A 190 0.31 -8.18 -2.13
C GLU A 190 0.52 -9.67 -2.39
N ILE A 191 1.59 -10.23 -1.81
CA ILE A 191 1.80 -11.68 -1.73
C ILE A 191 1.17 -12.16 -0.42
N LEU A 192 0.19 -13.06 -0.53
CA LEU A 192 -0.55 -13.56 0.61
C LEU A 192 0.32 -14.45 1.50
N PRO A 193 0.17 -14.34 2.84
CA PRO A 193 0.89 -15.18 3.81
C PRO A 193 0.27 -16.58 3.95
N ASP A 194 -0.80 -16.92 3.21
CA ASP A 194 -1.42 -18.25 3.22
C ASP A 194 -0.42 -19.33 2.78
N GLY A 195 -0.33 -20.41 3.55
CA GLY A 195 0.52 -21.58 3.26
C GLY A 195 1.51 -21.90 4.38
N ASP A 196 2.33 -22.92 4.16
CA ASP A 196 3.34 -23.45 5.08
C ASP A 196 4.79 -23.11 4.68
N HIS A 197 4.95 -22.32 3.63
CA HIS A 197 6.24 -21.86 3.11
C HIS A 197 7.06 -21.11 4.17
N ASP A 198 8.37 -21.22 4.08
CA ASP A 198 9.30 -20.58 5.00
C ASP A 198 9.62 -19.12 4.62
N LEU A 199 10.42 -18.45 5.46
CA LEU A 199 10.80 -17.05 5.27
C LEU A 199 11.59 -16.85 3.97
N GLN A 200 12.51 -17.75 3.66
CA GLN A 200 13.36 -17.70 2.47
C GLN A 200 12.53 -17.81 1.18
N ARG A 201 11.52 -18.69 1.16
CA ARG A 201 10.60 -18.82 0.04
C ARG A 201 9.80 -17.53 -0.17
N CYS A 202 9.30 -16.92 0.91
CA CYS A 202 8.61 -15.63 0.82
C CYS A 202 9.52 -14.52 0.29
N GLN A 203 10.78 -14.47 0.77
CA GLN A 203 11.77 -13.50 0.30
C GLN A 203 12.03 -13.66 -1.21
N TYR A 204 12.30 -14.88 -1.65
CA TYR A 204 12.54 -15.19 -3.06
C TYR A 204 11.36 -14.75 -3.94
N VAL A 205 10.14 -15.09 -3.56
CA VAL A 205 8.95 -14.72 -4.34
C VAL A 205 8.76 -13.19 -4.34
N THR A 206 8.96 -12.53 -3.20
CA THR A 206 8.90 -11.06 -3.10
C THR A 206 9.90 -10.41 -4.04
N GLU A 207 11.15 -10.87 -4.08
CA GLU A 207 12.16 -10.35 -5.00
C GLU A 207 11.78 -10.54 -6.47
N LYS A 208 11.25 -11.71 -6.85
CA LYS A 208 10.80 -11.96 -8.23
C LYS A 208 9.62 -11.09 -8.64
N VAL A 209 8.65 -10.92 -7.75
CA VAL A 209 7.46 -10.09 -8.00
C VAL A 209 7.86 -8.62 -8.12
N LEU A 210 8.64 -8.10 -7.17
CA LEU A 210 9.03 -6.69 -7.19
C LEU A 210 9.94 -6.34 -8.38
N ALA A 211 10.86 -7.23 -8.77
CA ALA A 211 11.66 -7.03 -9.98
C ALA A 211 10.77 -6.91 -11.23
N ALA A 212 9.75 -7.77 -11.37
CA ALA A 212 8.80 -7.69 -12.47
C ALA A 212 7.94 -6.41 -12.42
N VAL A 213 7.49 -6.00 -11.23
CA VAL A 213 6.73 -4.76 -11.02
C VAL A 213 7.56 -3.55 -11.46
N TYR A 214 8.79 -3.38 -10.98
CA TYR A 214 9.59 -2.22 -11.34
C TYR A 214 10.03 -2.21 -12.80
N LYS A 215 10.25 -3.39 -13.41
CA LYS A 215 10.44 -3.50 -14.85
C LYS A 215 9.21 -3.02 -15.62
N ALA A 216 8.01 -3.45 -15.23
CA ALA A 216 6.76 -3.01 -15.86
C ALA A 216 6.53 -1.51 -15.65
N LEU A 217 6.74 -0.96 -14.45
CA LEU A 217 6.64 0.48 -14.19
C LEU A 217 7.58 1.28 -15.11
N ASN A 218 8.82 0.81 -15.31
CA ASN A 218 9.77 1.44 -16.22
C ASN A 218 9.30 1.37 -17.69
N ASP A 219 8.82 0.20 -18.13
CA ASP A 219 8.31 -0.01 -19.49
C ASP A 219 7.11 0.88 -19.83
N HIS A 220 6.28 1.20 -18.83
CA HIS A 220 5.13 2.10 -18.94
C HIS A 220 5.45 3.55 -18.60
N HIS A 221 6.74 3.89 -18.48
CA HIS A 221 7.25 5.26 -18.28
C HIS A 221 6.74 5.93 -16.99
N VAL A 222 6.47 5.14 -15.95
CA VAL A 222 5.99 5.63 -14.66
C VAL A 222 7.11 6.41 -13.96
N TYR A 223 6.79 7.61 -13.48
CA TYR A 223 7.70 8.48 -12.74
C TYR A 223 7.77 8.06 -11.28
N LEU A 224 8.84 7.36 -10.88
CA LEU A 224 8.92 6.64 -9.59
C LEU A 224 8.86 7.56 -8.36
N GLU A 225 9.43 8.76 -8.45
CA GLU A 225 9.44 9.78 -7.40
C GLU A 225 8.03 10.33 -7.09
N GLY A 226 7.07 10.05 -7.96
CA GLY A 226 5.64 10.34 -7.80
C GLY A 226 4.80 9.07 -7.62
N THR A 227 5.36 8.00 -7.05
CA THR A 227 4.66 6.74 -6.69
C THR A 227 4.88 6.41 -5.23
N LEU A 228 4.15 5.42 -4.71
CA LEU A 228 4.47 4.74 -3.45
C LEU A 228 4.30 3.22 -3.66
N LEU A 229 5.13 2.42 -3.00
CA LEU A 229 4.96 0.97 -2.96
C LEU A 229 4.19 0.57 -1.71
N LYS A 230 3.31 -0.42 -1.80
CA LYS A 230 2.69 -1.08 -0.65
C LYS A 230 2.90 -2.60 -0.78
N PRO A 231 4.07 -3.11 -0.38
CA PRO A 231 4.36 -4.54 -0.44
C PRO A 231 3.86 -5.22 0.83
N ASN A 232 3.78 -6.55 0.81
CA ASN A 232 3.81 -7.34 2.04
C ASN A 232 5.18 -7.24 2.72
N MET A 233 5.22 -7.40 4.04
CA MET A 233 6.47 -7.79 4.70
C MET A 233 6.87 -9.20 4.26
N VAL A 234 8.16 -9.51 4.33
CA VAL A 234 8.66 -10.87 4.09
C VAL A 234 8.50 -11.66 5.39
N THR A 235 7.47 -12.50 5.45
CA THR A 235 7.17 -13.36 6.59
C THR A 235 7.02 -14.81 6.14
N ALA A 236 7.28 -15.76 7.05
CA ALA A 236 6.88 -17.15 6.81
C ALA A 236 5.35 -17.25 6.71
N GLY A 237 4.89 -18.30 6.01
CA GLY A 237 3.47 -18.56 5.84
C GLY A 237 2.76 -18.82 7.18
N HIS A 238 1.46 -18.53 7.25
CA HIS A 238 0.65 -18.68 8.46
C HIS A 238 0.69 -20.10 9.06
N SER A 239 0.87 -21.13 8.21
CA SER A 239 0.96 -22.53 8.61
C SER A 239 2.40 -23.04 8.74
N CYS A 240 3.41 -22.16 8.60
CA CYS A 240 4.81 -22.56 8.73
C CYS A 240 5.12 -22.99 10.17
N THR A 241 5.73 -24.18 10.30
CA THR A 241 6.11 -24.76 11.60
C THR A 241 7.36 -24.09 12.17
N LYS A 242 8.30 -23.67 11.31
CA LYS A 242 9.49 -22.92 11.73
C LYS A 242 9.11 -21.50 12.15
N LYS A 243 9.67 -21.05 13.27
CA LYS A 243 9.47 -19.70 13.81
C LYS A 243 10.66 -18.82 13.51
N TYR A 244 10.37 -17.55 13.29
CA TYR A 244 11.34 -16.51 12.96
C TYR A 244 11.15 -15.33 13.90
N THR A 245 12.23 -14.64 14.24
CA THR A 245 12.18 -13.44 15.07
C THR A 245 11.77 -12.22 14.25
N PRO A 246 11.28 -11.14 14.88
CA PRO A 246 11.02 -9.88 14.18
C PRO A 246 12.25 -9.32 13.45
N GLU A 247 13.46 -9.55 13.98
CA GLU A 247 14.72 -9.12 13.37
C GLU A 247 15.02 -9.89 12.07
N GLU A 248 14.75 -11.20 12.03
CA GLU A 248 14.88 -12.00 10.81
C GLU A 248 13.88 -11.56 9.73
N VAL A 249 12.62 -11.28 10.13
CA VAL A 249 11.59 -10.71 9.24
C VAL A 249 12.02 -9.35 8.71
N ALA A 250 12.54 -8.47 9.57
CA ALA A 250 13.04 -7.16 9.18
C ALA A 250 14.21 -7.28 8.19
N MET A 251 15.18 -8.14 8.46
CA MET A 251 16.34 -8.36 7.59
C MET A 251 15.92 -8.90 6.21
N ALA A 252 15.07 -9.92 6.18
CA ALA A 252 14.56 -10.48 4.92
C ALA A 252 13.76 -9.45 4.11
N THR A 253 12.95 -8.64 4.80
CA THR A 253 12.14 -7.58 4.15
C THR A 253 13.01 -6.47 3.58
N VAL A 254 13.92 -5.90 4.38
CA VAL A 254 14.83 -4.82 3.93
C VAL A 254 15.74 -5.32 2.81
N THR A 255 16.21 -6.57 2.88
CA THR A 255 17.06 -7.16 1.85
C THR A 255 16.31 -7.32 0.54
N ALA A 256 15.09 -7.88 0.55
CA ALA A 256 14.27 -8.01 -0.65
C ALA A 256 13.96 -6.66 -1.31
N LEU A 257 13.65 -5.64 -0.51
CA LEU A 257 13.40 -4.28 -1.00
C LEU A 257 14.68 -3.66 -1.58
N SER A 258 15.81 -3.75 -0.87
CA SER A 258 17.10 -3.19 -1.32
C SER A 258 17.59 -3.81 -2.63
N ARG A 259 17.24 -5.08 -2.90
CA ARG A 259 17.59 -5.78 -4.14
C ARG A 259 16.72 -5.39 -5.33
N THR A 260 15.54 -4.80 -5.12
CA THR A 260 14.52 -4.69 -6.17
C THR A 260 13.88 -3.31 -6.33
N VAL A 261 13.87 -2.49 -5.28
CA VAL A 261 13.21 -1.19 -5.25
C VAL A 261 14.22 -0.08 -5.56
N PRO A 262 14.06 0.67 -6.67
CA PRO A 262 14.94 1.79 -6.97
C PRO A 262 14.85 2.88 -5.89
N ALA A 263 16.00 3.51 -5.59
CA ALA A 263 16.10 4.60 -4.60
C ALA A 263 15.27 5.85 -4.95
N ALA A 264 14.79 5.97 -6.18
CA ALA A 264 13.90 7.05 -6.62
C ALA A 264 12.50 6.96 -5.98
N VAL A 265 12.08 5.78 -5.51
CA VAL A 265 10.77 5.61 -4.86
C VAL A 265 10.78 6.28 -3.48
N PRO A 266 9.88 7.23 -3.19
CA PRO A 266 9.79 7.87 -1.88
C PRO A 266 9.33 6.87 -0.81
N GLY A 267 9.83 7.02 0.42
CA GLY A 267 9.35 6.24 1.55
C GLY A 267 9.84 4.78 1.59
N ASN A 268 10.98 4.48 0.96
CA ASN A 268 11.63 3.16 0.98
C ASN A 268 12.07 2.66 2.37
N ASP A 269 11.85 3.44 3.44
CA ASP A 269 11.91 2.94 4.80
C ASP A 269 10.67 2.08 5.10
N VAL A 270 10.90 0.77 5.29
CA VAL A 270 9.98 -0.40 5.41
C VAL A 270 8.76 -0.19 6.33
N SER A 271 8.79 0.85 7.12
CA SER A 271 7.87 1.13 8.19
C SER A 271 6.75 2.12 7.88
N SER A 272 6.77 2.75 6.70
CA SER A 272 5.87 3.88 6.38
C SER A 272 4.45 3.50 5.94
N ILE A 273 4.14 2.20 5.82
CA ILE A 273 2.98 1.73 5.03
C ILE A 273 1.88 1.07 5.88
N TYR A 274 2.11 0.82 7.17
CA TYR A 274 1.11 0.22 8.07
C TYR A 274 0.99 1.07 9.34
N SER A 275 -0.17 1.69 9.62
CA SER A 275 -0.33 2.52 10.83
C SER A 275 -1.53 2.17 11.74
N LEU A 276 -1.23 1.78 12.99
CA LEU A 276 -1.95 2.15 14.22
C LEU A 276 -1.17 3.31 14.89
N LEU A 277 -1.91 4.34 15.27
CA LEU A 277 -1.51 5.76 15.19
C LEU A 277 -0.16 6.13 15.84
N SER A 278 0.10 5.84 17.12
CA SER A 278 1.37 6.28 17.77
C SER A 278 2.51 5.27 17.71
N ILE A 279 2.18 3.99 17.89
CA ILE A 279 3.16 2.89 17.88
C ILE A 279 3.85 2.82 16.54
N ASN A 280 3.10 2.99 15.45
CA ASN A 280 3.66 2.83 14.12
C ASN A 280 4.40 4.08 13.63
N GLY A 281 4.07 5.27 14.16
CA GLY A 281 4.88 6.48 13.96
C GLY A 281 6.26 6.38 14.62
N LEU A 282 6.34 5.79 15.82
CA LEU A 282 7.61 5.47 16.46
C LEU A 282 8.32 4.31 15.77
N ALA A 283 7.59 3.26 15.38
CA ALA A 283 8.16 2.12 14.67
C ALA A 283 8.75 2.55 13.34
N CYS A 284 8.17 3.55 12.67
CA CYS A 284 8.70 4.08 11.42
C CYS A 284 9.94 4.94 11.52
N GLN A 285 10.33 5.28 12.73
CA GLN A 285 11.58 5.94 13.03
C GLN A 285 12.59 4.98 13.68
N GLY A 286 12.23 3.69 13.85
CA GLY A 286 13.03 2.73 14.63
C GLY A 286 13.07 3.04 16.13
N GLN A 287 12.11 3.83 16.63
CA GLN A 287 12.07 4.33 18.02
C GLN A 287 11.04 3.60 18.90
N TYR A 288 10.30 2.63 18.34
CA TYR A 288 9.31 1.88 19.11
C TYR A 288 9.97 0.84 20.03
N VAL A 289 9.52 0.79 21.29
CA VAL A 289 9.93 -0.21 22.28
C VAL A 289 8.68 -0.79 22.94
N THR A 290 8.57 -2.12 22.99
CA THR A 290 7.48 -2.80 23.71
C THR A 290 7.65 -2.63 25.22
N SER A 291 6.57 -2.26 25.94
CA SER A 291 6.58 -2.10 27.40
C SER A 291 7.06 -3.37 28.12
N GLY A 292 7.96 -3.23 29.10
CA GLY A 292 8.46 -4.34 29.94
C GLY A 292 9.89 -4.79 29.63
N LYS A 293 10.52 -4.30 28.55
CA LYS A 293 11.96 -4.41 28.32
C LYS A 293 12.59 -3.08 28.70
N SER A 294 13.25 -3.01 29.86
CA SER A 294 14.14 -1.90 30.22
C SER A 294 15.15 -1.65 29.09
N SER A 295 15.55 -0.40 28.90
CA SER A 295 16.53 0.22 27.96
C SER A 295 17.72 -0.64 27.45
N THR A 296 17.44 -1.83 26.93
CA THR A 296 18.36 -2.78 26.33
C THR A 296 18.10 -2.84 24.83
N ALA A 297 17.69 -1.73 24.24
CA ALA A 297 17.98 -1.44 22.84
C ALA A 297 19.49 -1.13 22.68
N ALA A 298 20.34 -2.03 23.18
CA ALA A 298 21.61 -2.25 22.54
C ALA A 298 21.22 -2.88 21.21
N THR A 299 21.09 -2.05 20.17
CA THR A 299 21.09 -2.51 18.78
C THR A 299 22.19 -3.56 18.69
N GLN A 300 21.84 -4.81 18.33
CA GLN A 300 22.81 -5.88 18.15
C GLN A 300 23.78 -5.45 17.04
N SER A 301 24.83 -4.73 17.44
CA SER A 301 25.95 -4.30 16.62
C SER A 301 26.84 -5.50 16.23
N VAL A 302 26.56 -6.69 16.77
CA VAL A 302 27.35 -7.90 16.58
C VAL A 302 26.53 -8.95 15.84
N PHE A 303 26.58 -8.83 14.50
CA PHE A 303 26.47 -9.88 13.47
C PHE A 303 25.30 -10.88 13.54
N THR A 304 24.24 -10.57 12.79
CA THR A 304 23.63 -11.57 11.89
C THR A 304 24.15 -11.28 10.49
N ALA A 305 24.70 -12.28 9.80
CA ALA A 305 25.30 -12.03 8.51
C ALA A 305 24.24 -11.85 7.42
N SER A 306 24.25 -10.70 6.74
CA SER A 306 23.29 -10.40 5.67
C SER A 306 23.44 -11.31 4.44
N TYR A 307 24.60 -11.95 4.22
CA TYR A 307 24.80 -12.87 3.08
C TYR A 307 23.95 -14.15 3.13
N VAL A 308 23.27 -14.41 4.25
CA VAL A 308 22.35 -15.56 4.41
C VAL A 308 20.96 -15.27 3.85
N TYR A 309 20.64 -13.99 3.63
CA TYR A 309 19.35 -13.48 3.14
C TYR A 309 19.50 -13.03 1.70
#